data_AF-A0A1M5CW67-F1
#
_entry.id   AF-A0A1M5CW67-F1
#
_cell.length_a   1.000
_cell.length_b   1.000
_cell.length_c   1.000
_cell.angle_alpha   90.00
_cell.angle_beta   90.00
_cell.angle_gamma   90.00
#
_symmetry.space_group_name_H-M   'P 1'
#
loop_
_entity.id
_entity.type
_entity.pdbx_description
1 polymer ?
#
loop_
_entity_poly.entity_id
_entity_poly.type
_entity_poly.pdbx_seq_one_letter_code
_entity_poly.pdbx_strand_id
1 'polypeptide(L)'
;MPELKNERAIAEQFLKEMLKADDTGNYELFVKHYEEKDLVDFSPERFEHDIKQMQARNGKNMSYEYFGALKGYHDGKRCACYRFVWKGIYEKREALITIGIHHKDDTWYINESTVR
;
A
#
# COMPACT_ATOMS: atom_id res chain seq x y z
N MET A 1 -18.35 7.78 8.46
CA MET A 1 -17.33 8.75 7.97
C MET A 1 -17.88 9.39 6.71
N PRO A 2 -17.53 10.64 6.38
CA PRO A 2 -17.82 11.20 5.05
C PRO A 2 -17.37 10.21 3.97
N GLU A 3 -18.03 10.18 2.83
CA GLU A 3 -17.58 9.37 1.70
C GLU A 3 -16.19 9.84 1.25
N LEU A 4 -15.14 9.13 1.67
CA LEU A 4 -13.73 9.36 1.29
C LEU A 4 -13.46 8.90 -0.15
N LYS A 5 -14.33 9.28 -1.10
CA LYS A 5 -14.30 8.80 -2.49
C LYS A 5 -13.01 9.19 -3.21
N ASN A 6 -12.55 10.43 -3.00
CA ASN A 6 -11.35 10.95 -3.66
C ASN A 6 -10.09 10.30 -3.08
N GLU A 7 -10.00 10.25 -1.74
CA GLU A 7 -8.89 9.65 -1.01
C GLU A 7 -8.79 8.14 -1.28
N ARG A 8 -9.93 7.46 -1.39
CA ARG A 8 -9.98 6.07 -1.83
C ARG A 8 -9.42 5.91 -3.24
N ALA A 9 -9.81 6.77 -4.18
CA ALA A 9 -9.32 6.68 -5.55
C ALA A 9 -7.79 6.83 -5.62
N ILE A 10 -7.22 7.73 -4.80
CA ILE A 10 -5.78 7.91 -4.65
C ILE A 10 -5.13 6.65 -4.07
N ALA A 11 -5.66 6.13 -2.95
CA ALA A 11 -5.14 4.92 -2.33
C ALA A 11 -5.25 3.69 -3.26
N GLU A 12 -6.32 3.60 -4.05
CA GLU A 12 -6.52 2.54 -5.04
C GLU A 12 -5.55 2.67 -6.23
N GLN A 13 -5.22 3.88 -6.66
CA GLN A 13 -4.16 4.09 -7.65
C GLN A 13 -2.81 3.61 -7.09
N PHE A 14 -2.47 3.98 -5.87
CA PHE A 14 -1.23 3.55 -5.22
C PHE A 14 -1.18 2.03 -5.08
N LEU A 15 -2.29 1.39 -4.67
CA LEU A 15 -2.40 -0.06 -4.61
C LEU A 15 -2.08 -0.72 -5.96
N LYS A 16 -2.66 -0.23 -7.07
CA LYS A 16 -2.40 -0.79 -8.40
C LYS A 16 -0.93 -0.68 -8.81
N GLU A 17 -0.31 0.47 -8.51
CA GLU A 17 1.12 0.68 -8.78
C GLU A 17 1.99 -0.27 -7.94
N MET A 18 1.67 -0.47 -6.65
CA MET A 18 2.39 -1.40 -5.78
C MET A 18 2.22 -2.87 -6.17
N LEU A 19 1.00 -3.31 -6.51
CA LEU A 19 0.78 -4.69 -6.98
C LEU A 19 1.56 -4.97 -8.28
N LYS A 20 1.59 -4.00 -9.19
CA LYS A 20 2.41 -4.09 -10.41
C LYS A 20 3.90 -4.13 -10.08
N ALA A 21 4.34 -3.34 -9.10
CA ALA A 21 5.72 -3.34 -8.65
C ALA A 21 6.13 -4.71 -8.08
N ASP A 22 5.28 -5.33 -7.26
CA ASP A 22 5.50 -6.66 -6.70
C ASP A 22 5.58 -7.75 -7.79
N ASP A 23 4.71 -7.67 -8.80
CA ASP A 23 4.68 -8.64 -9.91
C ASP A 23 5.89 -8.50 -10.85
N THR A 24 6.44 -7.30 -10.98
CA THR A 24 7.55 -6.98 -11.91
C THR A 24 8.91 -6.84 -11.21
N GLY A 25 8.95 -6.88 -9.89
CA GLY A 25 10.16 -6.60 -9.11
C GLY A 25 10.64 -5.15 -9.23
N ASN A 26 9.74 -4.19 -9.48
CA ASN A 26 10.10 -2.80 -9.72
C ASN A 26 10.12 -1.98 -8.40
N TYR A 27 11.29 -1.90 -7.78
CA TYR A 27 11.49 -1.15 -6.52
C TYR A 27 11.11 0.32 -6.62
N GLU A 28 11.52 1.01 -7.69
CA GLU A 28 11.25 2.45 -7.87
C GLU A 28 9.75 2.74 -7.92
N LEU A 29 8.98 1.89 -8.60
CA LEU A 29 7.53 2.01 -8.65
C LEU A 29 6.89 1.76 -7.27
N PHE A 30 7.44 0.82 -6.49
CA PHE A 30 6.94 0.51 -5.15
C PHE A 30 7.11 1.70 -4.19
N VAL A 31 8.27 2.35 -4.21
CA VAL A 31 8.62 3.42 -3.26
C VAL A 31 8.20 4.82 -3.71
N LYS A 32 7.73 4.96 -4.96
CA LYS A 32 7.39 6.23 -5.62
C LYS A 32 6.55 7.21 -4.78
N HIS A 33 5.64 6.71 -3.95
CA HIS A 33 4.71 7.52 -3.17
C HIS A 33 5.06 7.59 -1.68
N TYR A 34 6.23 7.12 -1.27
CA TYR A 34 6.71 7.26 0.11
C TYR A 34 7.47 8.58 0.29
N GLU A 35 7.42 9.14 1.50
CA GLU A 35 8.40 10.17 1.87
C GLU A 35 9.77 9.51 2.09
N GLU A 36 10.87 10.17 1.70
CA GLU A 36 12.23 9.63 1.85
C GLU A 36 12.55 9.17 3.28
N LYS A 37 12.03 9.90 4.29
CA LYS A 37 12.18 9.56 5.70
C LYS A 37 11.56 8.22 6.10
N ASP A 38 10.54 7.75 5.36
CA ASP A 38 9.87 6.47 5.61
C ASP A 38 10.62 5.29 4.95
N LEU A 39 11.65 5.57 4.13
CA LEU A 39 12.43 4.59 3.37
C LEU A 39 13.81 4.30 3.97
N VAL A 40 14.18 4.92 5.10
CA VAL A 40 15.54 4.89 5.68
C VAL A 40 16.12 3.47 5.85
N ASP A 41 15.28 2.47 6.07
CA ASP A 41 15.69 1.06 6.22
C ASP A 41 15.05 0.11 5.17
N PHE A 42 14.59 0.66 4.04
CA PHE A 42 13.92 -0.10 2.99
C PHE A 42 14.72 -0.08 1.70
N SER A 43 15.68 -1.00 1.58
CA SER A 43 16.54 -1.11 0.39
C SER A 43 15.91 -1.96 -0.73
N PRO A 44 16.43 -1.87 -1.97
CA PRO A 44 16.03 -2.75 -3.06
C PRO A 44 16.18 -4.24 -2.73
N GLU A 45 17.22 -4.64 -2.01
CA GLU A 45 17.46 -6.04 -1.62
C GLU A 45 16.41 -6.52 -0.63
N ARG A 46 16.01 -5.65 0.31
CA ARG A 46 14.91 -5.95 1.24
C ARG A 46 13.59 -6.12 0.51
N PHE A 47 13.30 -5.23 -0.44
CA PHE A 47 12.12 -5.35 -1.30
C PHE A 47 12.13 -6.66 -2.10
N GLU A 48 13.24 -7.02 -2.74
CA GLU A 48 13.34 -8.27 -3.50
C GLU A 48 13.13 -9.50 -2.62
N HIS A 49 13.67 -9.48 -1.40
CA HIS A 49 13.45 -10.53 -0.43
C HIS A 49 11.97 -10.63 -0.01
N ASP A 50 11.33 -9.49 0.28
CA ASP A 50 9.94 -9.43 0.71
C ASP A 50 8.97 -9.92 -0.38
N ILE A 51 9.18 -9.54 -1.65
CA ILE A 51 8.34 -10.04 -2.76
C ILE A 51 8.50 -11.54 -2.97
N LYS A 52 9.72 -12.09 -2.82
CA LYS A 52 9.95 -13.55 -2.95
C LYS A 52 9.22 -14.31 -1.86
N GLN A 53 9.28 -13.83 -0.62
CA GLN A 53 8.54 -14.43 0.49
C GLN A 53 7.02 -14.31 0.28
N MET A 54 6.56 -13.15 -0.18
CA MET A 54 5.14 -12.93 -0.47
C MET A 54 4.64 -13.87 -1.57
N GLN A 55 5.36 -14.00 -2.68
CA GLN A 55 4.99 -14.89 -3.80
C GLN A 55 5.05 -16.36 -3.39
N ALA A 56 6.04 -16.76 -2.58
CA ALA A 56 6.10 -18.12 -2.05
C ALA A 56 4.87 -18.45 -1.20
N ARG A 57 4.45 -17.52 -0.33
CA ARG A 57 3.32 -17.69 0.60
C ARG A 57 1.95 -17.55 -0.07
N ASN A 58 1.77 -16.54 -0.92
CA ASN A 58 0.47 -16.14 -1.46
C ASN A 58 0.28 -16.57 -2.93
N GLY A 59 1.36 -16.72 -3.70
CA GLY A 59 1.31 -16.67 -5.16
C GLY A 59 1.14 -15.25 -5.69
N LYS A 60 0.81 -15.11 -6.98
CA LYS A 60 0.52 -13.81 -7.61
C LYS A 60 -0.83 -13.25 -7.20
N ASN A 61 -0.95 -11.92 -7.22
CA ASN A 61 -2.26 -11.29 -7.08
C ASN A 61 -3.09 -11.51 -8.34
N MET A 62 -4.34 -11.94 -8.19
CA MET A 62 -5.27 -12.13 -9.30
C MET A 62 -6.29 -11.00 -9.37
N SER A 63 -6.75 -10.52 -8.22
CA SER A 63 -7.67 -9.39 -8.09
C SER A 63 -7.71 -8.88 -6.63
N TYR A 64 -8.51 -7.85 -6.40
CA TYR A 64 -8.80 -7.34 -5.06
C TYR A 64 -10.22 -6.77 -5.00
N GLU A 65 -10.82 -6.78 -3.81
CA GLU A 65 -12.16 -6.27 -3.54
C GLU A 65 -12.13 -5.26 -2.39
N TYR A 66 -12.75 -4.10 -2.57
CA TYR A 66 -12.75 -3.06 -1.54
C TYR A 66 -13.58 -3.47 -0.33
N PHE A 67 -12.98 -3.36 0.86
CA PHE A 67 -13.60 -3.80 2.11
C PHE A 67 -14.05 -2.62 2.97
N GLY A 68 -13.26 -1.54 3.06
CA GLY A 68 -13.64 -0.38 3.84
C GLY A 68 -12.50 0.58 4.13
N ALA A 69 -12.80 1.57 4.98
CA ALA A 69 -11.84 2.58 5.42
C ALA A 69 -11.84 2.73 6.95
N LEU A 70 -10.68 3.10 7.47
CA LEU A 70 -10.41 3.39 8.87
C LEU A 70 -9.74 4.75 8.96
N LYS A 71 -9.84 5.40 10.14
CA LYS A 71 -8.95 6.52 10.44
C LYS A 71 -7.50 6.01 10.47
N GLY A 72 -6.62 6.74 9.82
CA GLY A 72 -5.19 6.47 9.86
C GLY A 72 -4.60 6.87 11.21
N TYR A 73 -3.35 6.45 11.44
CA TYR A 73 -2.60 6.81 12.64
C TYR A 73 -2.40 8.32 12.69
N HIS A 74 -2.66 8.93 13.84
CA HIS A 74 -2.44 10.35 14.08
C HIS A 74 -1.20 10.49 14.95
N ASP A 75 -0.09 10.94 14.36
CA ASP A 75 1.18 11.19 15.06
C ASP A 75 1.40 12.69 15.37
N GLY A 76 0.39 13.52 15.09
CA GLY A 76 0.46 14.98 15.24
C GLY A 76 1.31 15.69 14.17
N LYS A 77 1.94 14.96 13.25
CA LYS A 77 2.80 15.49 12.18
C LYS A 77 2.16 15.39 10.80
N ARG A 78 1.21 14.46 10.61
CA ARG A 78 0.55 14.19 9.34
C ARG A 78 -0.91 14.63 9.34
N CYS A 79 -1.30 15.43 8.35
CA CYS A 79 -2.69 15.82 8.13
C CYS A 79 -3.42 14.73 7.32
N ALA A 80 -4.75 14.63 7.49
CA ALA A 80 -5.63 13.77 6.68
C ALA A 80 -5.13 12.30 6.52
N CYS A 81 -4.91 11.61 7.64
CA CYS A 81 -4.47 10.22 7.63
C CYS A 81 -5.66 9.26 7.50
N TYR A 82 -5.66 8.44 6.45
CA TYR A 82 -6.69 7.44 6.17
C TYR A 82 -6.05 6.09 5.91
N ARG A 83 -6.77 5.01 6.25
CA ARG A 83 -6.40 3.65 5.88
C ARG A 83 -7.53 3.02 5.12
N PHE A 84 -7.21 2.42 3.98
CA PHE A 84 -8.14 1.73 3.12
C PHE A 84 -7.78 0.26 3.10
N VAL A 85 -8.80 -0.58 3.12
CA VAL A 85 -8.66 -2.02 3.27
C VAL A 85 -9.32 -2.70 2.09
N TRP A 86 -8.60 -3.66 1.50
CA TRP A 86 -9.09 -4.54 0.46
C TRP A 86 -8.88 -5.99 0.86
N LYS A 87 -9.77 -6.85 0.38
CA LYS A 87 -9.56 -8.28 0.30
C LYS A 87 -8.73 -8.56 -0.96
N GLY A 88 -7.49 -8.97 -0.82
CA GLY A 88 -6.64 -9.42 -1.91
C GLY A 88 -6.88 -10.89 -2.22
N ILE A 89 -7.08 -11.22 -3.50
CA ILE A 89 -7.28 -12.58 -3.98
C ILE A 89 -6.00 -13.00 -4.69
N TYR A 90 -5.28 -13.95 -4.11
CA TYR A 90 -4.03 -14.49 -4.65
C TYR A 90 -4.20 -15.95 -5.05
N GLU A 91 -3.28 -16.49 -5.85
CA GLU A 91 -3.35 -17.87 -6.37
C GLU A 91 -3.48 -18.93 -5.26
N LYS A 92 -2.86 -18.72 -4.09
CA LYS A 92 -2.80 -19.71 -3.00
C LYS A 92 -3.71 -19.39 -1.83
N ARG A 93 -4.15 -18.14 -1.67
CA ARG A 93 -4.99 -17.70 -0.56
C ARG A 93 -5.62 -16.33 -0.79
N GLU A 94 -6.55 -16.00 0.07
CA GLU A 94 -7.02 -14.63 0.28
C GLU A 94 -6.16 -13.96 1.38
N ALA A 95 -5.97 -12.65 1.27
CA ALA A 95 -5.21 -11.87 2.24
C ALA A 95 -5.86 -10.50 2.46
N LEU A 96 -5.58 -9.87 3.59
CA LEU A 96 -6.01 -8.51 3.86
C LEU A 96 -4.93 -7.53 3.39
N ILE A 97 -5.27 -6.64 2.46
CA ILE A 97 -4.39 -5.57 1.99
C ILE A 97 -4.80 -4.27 2.67
N THR A 98 -3.86 -3.57 3.30
CA THR A 98 -4.08 -2.25 3.91
C THR A 98 -3.16 -1.24 3.28
N ILE A 99 -3.71 -0.14 2.75
CA ILE A 99 -2.96 1.03 2.29
C ILE A 99 -3.34 2.23 3.16
N GLY A 100 -2.34 2.77 3.85
CA GLY A 100 -2.44 4.05 4.55
C GLY A 100 -1.93 5.17 3.67
N ILE A 101 -2.70 6.25 3.59
CA ILE A 101 -2.27 7.49 2.96
C ILE A 101 -2.41 8.68 3.91
N HIS A 102 -1.58 9.68 3.68
CA HIS A 102 -1.67 10.98 4.34
C HIS A 102 -1.37 12.10 3.35
N HIS A 103 -1.81 13.31 3.70
CA HIS A 103 -1.65 14.49 2.87
C HIS A 103 -0.67 15.48 3.53
N LYS A 104 0.26 16.00 2.73
CA LYS A 104 1.25 16.98 3.15
C LYS A 104 1.68 17.82 1.95
N ASP A 105 1.68 19.15 2.10
CA ASP A 105 2.15 20.10 1.09
C ASP A 105 1.55 19.82 -0.31
N ASP A 106 0.22 19.68 -0.38
CA ASP A 106 -0.57 19.37 -1.59
C ASP A 106 -0.22 18.04 -2.30
N THR A 107 0.49 17.16 -1.60
CA THR A 107 0.91 15.83 -2.10
C THR A 107 0.39 14.72 -1.19
N TRP A 108 -0.01 13.60 -1.80
CA TRP A 108 -0.42 12.39 -1.08
C TRP A 108 0.72 11.39 -1.01
N TYR A 109 0.92 10.83 0.17
CA TYR A 109 1.99 9.88 0.44
C TYR A 109 1.45 8.62 1.10
N ILE A 110 2.12 7.49 0.84
CA ILE A 110 1.91 6.24 1.54
C ILE A 110 2.60 6.30 2.91
N ASN A 111 1.92 5.87 3.96
CA ASN A 111 2.50 5.67 5.28
C ASN A 111 2.25 4.27 5.87
N GLU A 112 1.48 3.43 5.18
CA GLU A 112 1.30 2.02 5.52
C GLU A 112 1.03 1.22 4.24
N SER A 113 1.72 0.10 4.06
CA SER A 113 1.36 -0.90 3.06
C SER A 113 1.61 -2.28 3.66
N THR A 114 0.55 -3.05 3.87
CA THR A 114 0.67 -4.39 4.46
C THR A 114 -0.25 -5.40 3.78
N VAL A 115 0.24 -6.64 3.67
CA VAL A 115 -0.52 -7.81 3.20
C VAL A 115 -0.44 -8.90 4.27
N ARG A 116 -1.58 -9.25 4.88
CA ARG A 116 -1.68 -10.23 5.97
C ARG A 116 -2.46 -11.46 5.56
#